data_AF-A0A3B0SDH6-F1
#
_entry.id   AF-A0A3B0SDH6-F1
#
_cell.length_a   1.000
_cell.length_b   1.000
_cell.length_c   1.000
_cell.angle_alpha   90.00
_cell.angle_beta   90.00
_cell.angle_gamma   90.00
#
_symmetry.space_group_name_H-M   'P 1'
#
loop_
_entity.id
_entity.type
_entity.pdbx_description
1 polymer ?
#
loop_
_entity_poly.entity_id
_entity_poly.type
_entity_poly.pdbx_seq_one_letter_code
_entity_poly.pdbx_strand_id
1 'polypeptide(L)'
;MRLSRITVLVLAIGLVTAACSSSSNGADTAVPSTVPLLAVPTSYVGYLRQPTACDAAQPEPAVDMKFDAPQDIGLTGPATISLNTSCGTIDITVDPSSAPETVNSFVFLAESGYFDGTVSHRIVPGFMMQVGDPTATGLGGPGYTIPDEYPDEPTYLRGTVAMANAG
;
A
#
# COMPACT_ATOMS: atom_id res chain seq x y z
N MET A 1 -5.28 63.14 42.40
CA MET A 1 -4.64 62.33 41.34
C MET A 1 -3.16 62.24 41.64
N ARG A 2 -2.66 61.04 41.98
CA ARG A 2 -1.25 60.79 42.30
C ARG A 2 -0.48 60.52 40.99
N LEU A 3 0.48 61.37 40.64
CA LEU A 3 1.51 61.07 39.64
C LEU A 3 2.78 60.67 40.40
N SER A 4 3.25 59.43 40.20
CA SER A 4 4.57 58.98 40.67
C SER A 4 5.40 58.53 39.47
N ARG A 5 6.62 59.08 39.44
CA ARG A 5 7.69 58.88 38.47
C ARG A 5 8.20 57.44 38.47
N ILE A 6 8.54 56.88 37.31
CA ILE A 6 9.65 55.92 37.17
C ILE A 6 10.36 56.19 35.83
N THR A 7 11.61 56.60 35.92
CA THR A 7 12.61 56.60 34.85
C THR A 7 13.49 55.39 35.06
N VAL A 8 13.64 54.49 34.07
CA VAL A 8 14.87 53.70 33.89
C VAL A 8 15.09 53.48 32.40
N LEU A 9 16.26 53.93 31.96
CA LEU A 9 16.85 53.84 30.64
C LEU A 9 17.90 52.74 30.69
N VAL A 10 17.80 51.71 29.83
CA VAL A 10 18.90 50.77 29.56
C VAL A 10 18.94 50.51 28.05
N LEU A 11 20.08 50.87 27.46
CA LEU A 11 20.47 50.69 26.07
C LEU A 11 21.70 49.78 26.05
N ALA A 12 21.67 48.69 25.28
CA ALA A 12 22.86 47.96 24.78
C ALA A 12 22.39 47.01 23.65
N ILE A 13 22.47 47.42 22.38
CA ILE A 13 23.51 47.05 21.39
C ILE A 13 23.58 45.52 21.16
N GLY A 14 22.90 45.07 20.11
CA GLY A 14 22.99 43.72 19.53
C GLY A 14 23.77 43.75 18.22
N LEU A 15 24.81 42.94 18.16
CA LEU A 15 25.90 42.84 17.19
C LEU A 15 25.43 42.30 15.81
N VAL A 16 25.95 42.91 14.74
CA VAL A 16 25.85 42.39 13.36
C VAL A 16 27.00 41.40 13.12
N THR A 17 26.70 40.21 12.61
CA THR A 17 27.67 39.40 11.85
C THR A 17 26.99 38.77 10.64
N ALA A 18 27.47 39.15 9.46
CA ALA A 18 27.19 38.53 8.18
C ALA A 18 28.32 37.56 7.78
N ALA A 19 28.03 36.72 6.78
CA ALA A 19 28.90 35.79 6.03
C ALA A 19 29.14 34.42 6.66
N CYS A 20 29.25 33.30 5.95
CA CYS A 20 28.92 32.81 4.59
C CYS A 20 29.38 31.32 4.64
N SER A 21 28.74 30.41 3.89
CA SER A 21 29.44 29.34 3.13
C SER A 21 28.44 28.37 2.51
N SER A 22 28.39 28.40 1.18
CA SER A 22 27.79 27.39 0.32
C SER A 22 28.84 26.30 0.08
N SER A 23 28.53 25.05 0.40
CA SER A 23 29.32 23.88 -0.01
C SER A 23 28.43 22.89 -0.74
N SER A 24 28.63 22.80 -2.06
CA SER A 24 28.11 21.75 -2.92
C SER A 24 28.89 20.45 -2.69
N ASN A 25 28.20 19.35 -2.44
CA ASN A 25 28.70 18.01 -2.71
C ASN A 25 27.53 17.16 -3.20
N GLY A 26 27.63 16.70 -4.45
CA GLY A 26 26.79 15.63 -4.97
C GLY A 26 27.22 14.31 -4.35
N ALA A 27 26.25 13.61 -3.78
CA ALA A 27 26.30 12.18 -3.49
C ALA A 27 24.86 11.70 -3.37
N ASP A 28 24.52 10.71 -4.20
CA ASP A 28 23.41 9.76 -4.14
C ASP A 28 22.15 10.19 -3.38
N THR A 29 21.07 10.39 -4.14
CA THR A 29 19.71 10.57 -3.62
C THR A 29 19.22 9.26 -3.00
N ALA A 30 19.64 8.99 -1.77
CA ALA A 30 18.93 8.06 -0.90
C ALA A 30 17.53 8.62 -0.67
N VAL A 31 16.52 7.92 -1.19
CA VAL A 31 15.12 8.20 -0.85
C VAL A 31 15.00 8.09 0.67
N PRO A 32 14.55 9.13 1.40
CA PRO A 32 14.48 9.08 2.85
C PRO A 32 13.44 8.03 3.29
N SER A 33 13.92 6.95 3.92
CA SER A 33 13.13 5.86 4.52
C SER A 33 12.34 6.28 5.77
N THR A 34 11.83 7.51 5.82
CA THR A 34 11.18 8.09 7.00
C THR A 34 9.67 8.19 6.87
N VAL A 35 9.03 7.41 5.99
CA VAL A 35 7.58 7.23 6.08
C VAL A 35 7.33 6.49 7.40
N PRO A 36 6.71 7.12 8.42
CA PRO A 36 6.35 6.41 9.63
C PRO A 36 5.46 5.25 9.21
N LEU A 37 5.60 4.09 9.87
CA LEU A 37 4.68 2.98 9.73
C LEU A 37 3.29 3.46 10.23
N LEU A 38 2.56 4.18 9.38
CA LEU A 38 1.23 4.66 9.71
C LEU A 38 0.40 3.42 10.03
N ALA A 39 -0.26 3.42 11.18
CA ALA A 39 -1.16 2.35 11.54
C ALA A 39 -2.14 2.11 10.37
N VAL A 40 -2.26 0.86 9.94
CA VAL A 40 -3.17 0.41 8.89
C VAL A 40 -4.57 0.92 9.26
N PRO A 41 -5.16 1.84 8.48
CA PRO A 41 -6.48 2.38 8.81
C PRO A 41 -7.50 1.25 8.90
N THR A 42 -8.35 1.27 9.93
CA THR A 42 -9.39 0.26 10.15
C THR A 42 -10.70 0.59 9.42
N SER A 43 -10.69 1.58 8.53
CA SER A 43 -11.84 1.98 7.73
C SER A 43 -11.41 2.58 6.41
N TYR A 44 -12.26 2.45 5.38
CA TYR A 44 -12.04 3.04 4.07
C TYR A 44 -11.81 4.57 4.13
N VAL A 45 -12.58 5.28 4.96
CA VAL A 45 -12.41 6.73 5.17
C VAL A 45 -11.02 7.08 5.73
N GLY A 46 -10.42 6.19 6.52
CA GLY A 46 -9.06 6.34 6.99
C GLY A 46 -8.02 6.22 5.86
N TYR A 47 -8.26 5.35 4.87
CA TYR A 47 -7.41 5.25 3.68
C TYR A 47 -7.45 6.48 2.80
N LEU A 48 -8.63 7.08 2.60
CA LEU A 48 -8.77 8.30 1.78
C LEU A 48 -7.94 9.50 2.26
N ARG A 49 -7.47 9.46 3.52
CA ARG A 49 -6.64 10.50 4.11
C ARG A 49 -5.15 10.27 3.89
N GLN A 50 -4.76 9.09 3.39
CA GLN A 50 -3.37 8.75 3.14
C GLN A 50 -2.93 9.25 1.75
N PRO A 51 -1.64 9.61 1.59
CA PRO A 51 -1.09 9.89 0.27
C PRO A 51 -1.24 8.66 -0.65
N THR A 52 -1.61 8.92 -1.90
CA THR A 52 -1.60 7.94 -2.97
C THR A 52 -0.20 7.79 -3.56
N ALA A 53 0.11 6.60 -4.07
CA ALA A 53 1.35 6.37 -4.80
C ALA A 53 1.24 6.85 -6.25
N CYS A 54 2.38 7.29 -6.81
CA CYS A 54 2.52 7.64 -8.23
C CYS A 54 1.57 8.76 -8.69
N ASP A 55 1.38 9.77 -7.83
CA ASP A 55 0.54 10.95 -8.09
C ASP A 55 -0.92 10.62 -8.46
N ALA A 56 -1.40 9.44 -8.07
CA ALA A 56 -2.76 9.01 -8.37
C ALA A 56 -3.79 9.88 -7.65
N ALA A 57 -4.97 10.03 -8.26
CA ALA A 57 -6.13 10.50 -7.51
C ALA A 57 -6.52 9.47 -6.42
N GLN A 58 -7.22 9.94 -5.40
CA GLN A 58 -7.85 9.02 -4.44
C GLN A 58 -8.88 8.16 -5.18
N PRO A 59 -8.86 6.82 -5.00
CA PRO A 59 -9.83 5.95 -5.66
C PRO A 59 -11.23 6.11 -5.06
N GLU A 60 -12.24 5.81 -5.87
CA GLU A 60 -13.58 5.57 -5.35
C GLU A 60 -13.61 4.26 -4.54
N PRO A 61 -14.51 4.12 -3.54
CA PRO A 61 -14.63 2.88 -2.79
C PRO A 61 -14.82 1.68 -3.70
N ALA A 62 -14.01 0.64 -3.49
CA ALA A 62 -14.19 -0.64 -4.15
C ALA A 62 -15.55 -1.24 -3.77
N VAL A 63 -16.13 -2.00 -4.71
CA VAL A 63 -17.37 -2.72 -4.46
C VAL A 63 -17.04 -3.95 -3.62
N ASP A 64 -17.63 -4.05 -2.42
CA ASP A 64 -17.49 -5.23 -1.55
C ASP A 64 -18.36 -6.38 -2.05
N MET A 65 -17.95 -7.02 -3.16
CA MET A 65 -18.66 -8.16 -3.71
C MET A 65 -18.47 -9.40 -2.83
N LYS A 66 -19.53 -10.20 -2.68
CA LYS A 66 -19.52 -11.47 -1.96
C LYS A 66 -19.99 -12.59 -2.86
N PHE A 67 -19.39 -13.76 -2.69
CA PHE A 67 -19.67 -14.98 -3.41
C PHE A 67 -19.78 -16.13 -2.42
N ASP A 68 -20.64 -17.10 -2.72
CA ASP A 68 -20.76 -18.32 -1.91
C ASP A 68 -19.57 -19.27 -2.15
N ALA A 69 -19.06 -19.31 -3.39
CA ALA A 69 -17.91 -20.09 -3.83
C ALA A 69 -17.39 -19.54 -5.18
N PRO A 70 -16.13 -19.82 -5.57
CA PRO A 70 -15.64 -19.48 -6.89
C PRO A 70 -16.28 -20.38 -7.95
N GLN A 71 -16.58 -19.82 -9.13
CA GLN A 71 -16.95 -20.64 -10.28
C GLN A 71 -15.69 -21.28 -10.88
N ASP A 72 -15.85 -22.45 -11.50
CA ASP A 72 -14.77 -23.08 -12.27
C ASP A 72 -14.57 -22.31 -13.58
N ILE A 73 -13.40 -21.70 -13.72
CA ILE A 73 -13.01 -20.95 -14.92
C ILE A 73 -12.49 -21.86 -16.05
N GLY A 74 -12.23 -23.14 -15.77
CA GLY A 74 -11.73 -24.10 -16.75
C GLY A 74 -10.30 -23.82 -17.24
N LEU A 75 -9.47 -23.16 -16.42
CA LEU A 75 -8.08 -22.87 -16.78
C LEU A 75 -7.22 -24.14 -16.65
N THR A 76 -6.66 -24.58 -17.77
CA THR A 76 -5.94 -25.87 -17.86
C THR A 76 -4.41 -25.74 -17.94
N GLY A 77 -3.90 -24.51 -18.00
CA GLY A 77 -2.46 -24.25 -18.10
C GLY A 77 -2.11 -22.82 -17.72
N PRO A 78 -0.82 -22.44 -17.83
CA PRO A 78 -0.37 -21.12 -17.42
C PRO A 78 -1.08 -20.00 -18.17
N ALA A 79 -1.41 -18.94 -17.45
CA ALA A 79 -1.99 -17.71 -18.00
C ALA A 79 -1.32 -16.48 -17.41
N THR A 80 -1.40 -15.36 -18.13
CA THR A 80 -0.93 -14.05 -17.64
C THR A 80 -2.13 -13.17 -17.33
N ILE A 81 -2.18 -12.66 -16.11
CA ILE A 81 -3.18 -11.70 -15.63
C ILE A 81 -2.49 -10.35 -15.43
N SER A 82 -3.00 -9.29 -16.06
CA SER A 82 -2.44 -7.94 -15.93
C SER A 82 -3.16 -7.16 -14.84
N LEU A 83 -2.44 -6.84 -13.76
CA LEU A 83 -2.91 -5.96 -12.69
C LEU A 83 -2.56 -4.51 -13.05
N ASN A 84 -3.57 -3.73 -13.43
CA ASN A 84 -3.41 -2.31 -13.72
C ASN A 84 -3.46 -1.50 -12.42
N THR A 85 -2.34 -0.86 -12.06
CA THR A 85 -2.24 -0.01 -10.87
C THR A 85 -1.99 1.45 -11.27
N SER A 86 -2.14 2.37 -10.32
CA SER A 86 -1.74 3.76 -10.54
C SER A 86 -0.24 3.95 -10.79
N CYS A 87 0.58 2.96 -10.44
CA CYS A 87 2.02 2.96 -10.64
C CYS A 87 2.45 2.18 -11.90
N GLY A 88 1.51 1.77 -12.74
CA GLY A 88 1.74 0.98 -13.94
C GLY A 88 1.18 -0.44 -13.85
N THR A 89 1.36 -1.19 -14.93
CA THR A 89 0.87 -2.56 -15.07
C THR A 89 1.87 -3.55 -14.48
N ILE A 90 1.35 -4.53 -13.73
CA ILE A 90 2.10 -5.67 -13.22
C ILE A 90 1.51 -6.93 -13.87
N ASP A 91 2.31 -7.63 -14.67
CA ASP A 91 1.89 -8.89 -15.26
C ASP A 91 2.21 -10.04 -14.30
N ILE A 92 1.18 -10.84 -14.00
CA ILE A 92 1.25 -11.97 -13.07
C ILE A 92 1.02 -13.24 -13.89
N THR A 93 2.01 -14.12 -13.93
CA THR A 93 1.82 -15.47 -14.47
C THR A 93 1.26 -16.37 -13.38
N VAL A 94 0.13 -17.01 -13.66
CA VAL A 94 -0.53 -17.99 -12.80
C VAL A 94 -0.47 -19.37 -13.45
N ASP A 95 -0.31 -20.41 -12.64
CA ASP A 95 -0.22 -21.80 -13.12
C ASP A 95 -1.06 -22.74 -12.24
N PRO A 96 -2.22 -23.22 -12.73
CA PRO A 96 -3.12 -24.07 -11.95
C PRO A 96 -2.51 -25.44 -11.62
N SER A 97 -1.39 -25.83 -12.23
CA SER A 97 -0.72 -27.10 -11.89
C SER A 97 -0.04 -27.07 -10.51
N SER A 98 0.26 -25.88 -9.98
CA SER A 98 0.93 -25.70 -8.69
C SER A 98 -0.02 -25.38 -7.53
N ALA A 99 -1.11 -24.67 -7.82
CA ALA A 99 -2.11 -24.25 -6.84
C ALA A 99 -3.49 -24.12 -7.51
N PRO A 100 -4.16 -25.24 -7.87
CA PRO A 100 -5.38 -25.22 -8.66
C PRO A 100 -6.52 -24.41 -8.04
N GLU A 101 -6.79 -24.56 -6.75
CA GLU A 101 -7.90 -23.86 -6.08
C GLU A 101 -7.62 -22.35 -5.96
N THR A 102 -6.37 -22.01 -5.66
CA THR A 102 -5.90 -20.62 -5.55
C THR A 102 -5.96 -19.92 -6.90
N VAL A 103 -5.44 -20.55 -7.95
CA VAL A 103 -5.45 -19.97 -9.29
C VAL A 103 -6.88 -19.83 -9.82
N ASN A 104 -7.73 -20.84 -9.61
CA ASN A 104 -9.15 -20.75 -10.00
C ASN A 104 -9.84 -19.58 -9.30
N SER A 105 -9.72 -19.49 -7.97
CA SER A 105 -10.30 -18.41 -7.17
C SER A 105 -9.78 -17.04 -7.60
N PHE A 106 -8.47 -16.89 -7.78
CA PHE A 106 -7.86 -15.62 -8.17
C PHE A 106 -8.37 -15.12 -9.52
N VAL A 107 -8.39 -15.99 -10.54
CA VAL A 107 -8.82 -15.60 -11.89
C VAL A 107 -10.33 -15.38 -11.93
N PHE A 108 -11.14 -16.20 -11.24
CA PHE A 108 -12.59 -15.96 -11.10
C PHE A 108 -12.89 -14.58 -10.51
N LEU A 109 -12.19 -14.19 -9.44
CA LEU A 109 -12.34 -12.87 -8.82
C LEU A 109 -11.89 -11.75 -9.76
N ALA A 110 -10.79 -11.95 -10.48
CA ALA A 110 -10.30 -10.98 -11.47
C ALA A 110 -11.31 -10.76 -12.61
N GLU A 111 -11.85 -11.84 -13.19
CA GLU A 111 -12.86 -11.77 -14.26
C GLU A 111 -14.19 -11.15 -13.79
N SER A 112 -14.50 -11.29 -12.50
CA SER A 112 -15.68 -10.69 -11.88
C SER A 112 -15.52 -9.20 -11.56
N GLY A 113 -14.32 -8.62 -11.75
CA GLY A 113 -14.02 -7.24 -11.37
C GLY A 113 -13.89 -7.02 -9.86
N TYR A 114 -13.69 -8.08 -9.07
CA TYR A 114 -13.61 -8.00 -7.60
C TYR A 114 -12.46 -7.11 -7.11
N PHE A 115 -11.33 -7.10 -7.83
CA PHE A 115 -10.15 -6.33 -7.46
C PHE A 115 -10.20 -4.86 -7.90
N ASP A 116 -11.20 -4.46 -8.69
CA ASP A 116 -11.30 -3.12 -9.22
C ASP A 116 -11.51 -2.09 -8.10
N GLY A 117 -10.68 -1.04 -8.11
CA GLY A 117 -10.70 0.01 -7.08
C GLY A 117 -10.11 -0.41 -5.73
N THR A 118 -9.67 -1.67 -5.57
CA THR A 118 -9.02 -2.09 -4.32
C THR A 118 -7.68 -1.40 -4.13
N VAL A 119 -7.39 -1.00 -2.89
CA VAL A 119 -6.11 -0.34 -2.53
C VAL A 119 -5.11 -1.34 -1.99
N SER A 120 -3.82 -1.00 -2.10
CA SER A 120 -2.80 -1.68 -1.30
C SER A 120 -2.86 -1.18 0.13
N HIS A 121 -3.59 -1.91 0.95
CA HIS A 121 -3.86 -1.56 2.34
C HIS A 121 -2.65 -1.76 3.26
N ARG A 122 -1.65 -2.54 2.82
CA ARG A 122 -0.43 -2.78 3.60
C ARG A 122 0.79 -2.93 2.71
N ILE A 123 1.72 -1.98 2.83
CA ILE A 123 3.01 -1.99 2.12
C ILE A 123 4.12 -1.98 3.17
N VAL A 124 5.01 -2.95 3.11
CA VAL A 124 6.23 -2.99 3.94
C VAL A 124 7.45 -2.94 3.01
N PRO A 125 8.17 -1.80 2.95
CA PRO A 125 9.32 -1.64 2.07
C PRO A 125 10.36 -2.74 2.25
N GLY A 126 10.81 -3.33 1.14
CA GLY A 126 11.79 -4.42 1.14
C GLY A 126 11.22 -5.80 1.48
N PHE A 127 9.93 -5.91 1.79
CA PHE A 127 9.27 -7.16 2.11
C PHE A 127 8.13 -7.48 1.16
N MET A 128 6.97 -6.83 1.29
CA MET A 128 5.77 -7.20 0.54
C MET A 128 4.78 -6.04 0.36
N MET A 129 3.90 -6.21 -0.63
CA MET A 129 2.73 -5.38 -0.91
C MET A 129 1.49 -6.28 -0.83
N GLN A 130 0.55 -5.94 0.05
CA GLN A 130 -0.70 -6.66 0.22
C GLN A 130 -1.86 -5.84 -0.37
N VAL A 131 -2.72 -6.51 -1.14
CA VAL A 131 -3.84 -5.94 -1.91
C VAL A 131 -5.03 -6.91 -1.91
N GLY A 132 -6.18 -6.48 -2.44
CA GLY A 132 -7.32 -7.36 -2.71
C GLY A 132 -8.40 -7.40 -1.62
N ASP A 133 -8.35 -6.48 -0.66
CA ASP A 133 -9.45 -6.26 0.29
C ASP A 133 -10.28 -5.02 -0.16
N PRO A 134 -11.54 -5.20 -0.61
CA PRO A 134 -12.44 -4.10 -0.98
C PRO A 134 -12.73 -3.11 0.15
N THR A 135 -12.65 -3.57 1.40
CA THR A 135 -12.86 -2.72 2.59
C THR A 135 -11.61 -1.96 3.00
N ALA A 136 -10.45 -2.34 2.45
CA ALA A 136 -9.11 -1.91 2.81
C ALA A 136 -8.70 -2.20 4.27
N THR A 137 -9.52 -2.87 5.08
CA THR A 137 -9.25 -3.04 6.51
C THR A 137 -8.19 -4.11 6.81
N GLY A 138 -7.85 -4.95 5.83
CA GLY A 138 -7.07 -6.17 5.98
C GLY A 138 -7.88 -7.35 6.51
N LEU A 139 -9.19 -7.17 6.73
CA LEU A 139 -10.10 -8.18 7.29
C LEU A 139 -11.20 -8.59 6.31
N GLY A 140 -11.30 -7.92 5.16
CA GLY A 140 -12.26 -8.28 4.12
C GLY A 140 -11.84 -9.50 3.31
N GLY A 141 -12.73 -9.93 2.43
CA GLY A 141 -12.55 -11.11 1.59
C GLY A 141 -13.80 -11.40 0.77
N PRO A 142 -13.74 -12.36 -0.16
CA PRO A 142 -14.77 -12.57 -1.18
C PRO A 142 -16.03 -13.27 -0.66
N GLY A 143 -16.14 -13.55 0.64
CA GLY A 143 -17.28 -14.24 1.24
C GLY A 143 -17.11 -15.75 1.41
N TYR A 144 -16.01 -16.31 0.88
CA TYR A 144 -15.64 -17.72 1.03
C TYR A 144 -14.15 -17.87 1.38
N THR A 145 -13.77 -19.10 1.74
CA THR A 145 -12.38 -19.51 1.98
C THR A 145 -12.02 -20.68 1.07
N ILE A 146 -10.73 -20.80 0.73
CA ILE A 146 -10.17 -21.94 -0.01
C ILE A 146 -9.19 -22.69 0.91
N PRO A 147 -8.93 -23.99 0.68
CA PRO A 147 -7.86 -24.69 1.36
C PRO A 147 -6.49 -24.07 1.03
N ASP A 148 -5.54 -24.20 1.95
CA ASP A 148 -4.16 -23.80 1.67
C ASP A 148 -3.49 -24.77 0.70
N GLU A 149 -2.75 -24.23 -0.27
CA GLU A 149 -1.96 -24.98 -1.25
C GLU A 149 -0.48 -24.58 -1.11
N TYR A 150 0.28 -25.40 -0.39
CA TYR A 150 1.68 -25.12 -0.11
C TYR A 150 2.61 -25.82 -1.12
N PRO A 151 3.65 -25.14 -1.62
CA PRO A 151 4.74 -25.83 -2.29
C PRO A 151 5.53 -26.68 -1.29
N ASP A 152 6.17 -27.75 -1.77
CA ASP A 152 6.99 -28.65 -0.95
C ASP A 152 8.09 -27.89 -0.17
N GLU A 153 8.66 -26.86 -0.79
CA GLU A 153 9.68 -25.98 -0.22
C GLU A 153 9.23 -24.50 -0.37
N PRO A 154 8.62 -23.90 0.66
CA PRO A 154 8.05 -22.55 0.57
C PRO A 154 9.14 -21.47 0.52
N THR A 155 9.56 -21.13 -0.71
CA THR A 155 10.49 -20.03 -0.97
C THR A 155 9.77 -18.87 -1.64
N TYR A 156 9.69 -17.73 -0.94
CA TYR A 156 9.09 -16.50 -1.46
C TYR A 156 10.18 -15.52 -1.89
N LEU A 157 10.56 -15.59 -3.17
CA LEU A 157 11.49 -14.64 -3.76
C LEU A 157 10.75 -13.34 -4.13
N ARG A 158 11.49 -12.28 -4.40
CA ARG A 158 10.90 -11.06 -4.96
C ARG A 158 10.18 -11.41 -6.27
N GLY A 159 8.90 -11.03 -6.36
CA GLY A 159 8.05 -11.31 -7.51
C GLY A 159 7.16 -12.55 -7.34
N THR A 160 7.32 -13.32 -6.26
CA THR A 160 6.35 -14.36 -5.91
C THR A 160 5.04 -13.72 -5.47
N VAL A 161 3.93 -14.18 -6.04
CA VAL A 161 2.57 -13.85 -5.61
C VAL A 161 2.06 -15.00 -4.74
N ALA A 162 1.49 -14.67 -3.59
CA ALA A 162 1.00 -15.66 -2.62
C ALA A 162 -0.29 -15.16 -1.98
N MET A 163 -1.13 -16.10 -1.52
CA MET A 163 -2.35 -15.79 -0.79
C MET A 163 -2.02 -15.43 0.66
N ALA A 164 -2.60 -14.33 1.15
CA ALA A 164 -2.56 -14.00 2.56
C ALA A 164 -3.54 -14.89 3.34
N ASN A 165 -3.13 -15.39 4.51
CA ASN A 165 -3.98 -16.15 5.43
C ASN A 165 -3.77 -15.65 6.87
N ALA A 166 -4.64 -16.11 7.79
CA ALA A 166 -4.62 -15.72 9.21
C ALA A 166 -4.05 -16.82 10.14
N GLY A 167 -3.54 -17.91 9.58
CA GLY A 167 -3.03 -19.08 10.30
C GLY A 167 -4.08 -20.11 10.68
#